data_AF-A0A951RKW2-F1
#
_entry.id   AF-A0A951RKW2-F1
#
_cell.length_a   1.000
_cell.length_b   1.000
_cell.length_c   1.000
_cell.angle_alpha   90.00
_cell.angle_beta   90.00
_cell.angle_gamma   90.00
#
_symmetry.space_group_name_H-M   'P 1'
#
loop_
_entity.id
_entity.type
_entity.pdbx_description
1 polymer ?
#
loop_
_entity_poly.entity_id
_entity_poly.type
_entity_poly.pdbx_seq_one_letter_code
_entity_poly.pdbx_strand_id
1 'polypeptide(L)'
;MGYREKHRRYYAKVTKLYFEDGLGYLRISKLIPVAATTVKNWCITFAEENGIKMEKRGRKVKKPELKAPESIGTPNDIKALQAEVARLQKELKREKLRADAYNTMIDIAESKFNIPIRKKAGAKR
;
A
#
# COMPACT_ATOMS: atom_id res chain seq x y z
N MET A 1 17.26 9.83 -29.62
CA MET A 1 15.85 10.13 -29.24
C MET A 1 15.80 11.44 -28.46
N GLY A 2 15.12 12.45 -29.00
CA GLY A 2 14.98 13.77 -28.36
C GLY A 2 14.04 13.77 -27.16
N TYR A 3 14.03 14.86 -26.38
CA TYR A 3 13.21 14.98 -25.17
C TYR A 3 11.71 14.79 -25.42
N ARG A 4 11.15 15.48 -26.42
CA ARG A 4 9.71 15.42 -26.76
C ARG A 4 9.27 14.01 -27.16
N GLU A 5 10.15 13.30 -27.85
CA GLU A 5 9.88 11.93 -28.29
C GLU A 5 9.90 10.94 -27.13
N LYS A 6 10.87 11.09 -26.20
CA LYS A 6 10.89 10.33 -24.95
C LYS A 6 9.63 10.58 -24.13
N HIS A 7 9.21 11.84 -24.00
CA HIS A 7 8.01 12.22 -23.27
C HIS A 7 6.77 11.54 -23.87
N ARG A 8 6.54 11.69 -25.17
CA ARG A 8 5.39 11.04 -25.84
C ARG A 8 5.36 9.53 -25.66
N ARG A 9 6.51 8.86 -25.72
CA ARG A 9 6.60 7.39 -25.66
C ARG A 9 6.54 6.83 -24.24
N TYR A 10 7.15 7.51 -23.26
CA TYR A 10 7.40 6.92 -21.94
C TYR A 10 6.72 7.64 -20.78
N TYR A 11 6.20 8.85 -20.95
CA TYR A 11 5.65 9.63 -19.83
C TYR A 11 4.54 8.90 -19.07
N ALA A 12 3.49 8.45 -19.77
CA ALA A 12 2.39 7.71 -19.16
C ALA A 12 2.83 6.39 -18.49
N LYS A 13 3.87 5.75 -19.05
CA LYS A 13 4.44 4.53 -18.47
C LYS A 13 5.19 4.84 -17.17
N VAL A 14 5.93 5.95 -17.13
CA VAL A 14 6.67 6.39 -15.95
C VAL A 14 5.73 6.73 -14.81
N THR A 15 4.65 7.48 -15.09
CA THR A 15 3.68 7.86 -14.06
C THR A 15 3.00 6.62 -13.49
N LYS A 16 2.57 5.68 -14.34
CA LYS A 16 2.02 4.39 -13.91
C LYS A 16 2.97 3.61 -12.99
N LEU A 17 4.22 3.39 -13.44
CA LEU A 17 5.23 2.63 -12.68
C LEU A 17 5.55 3.27 -11.32
N TYR A 18 5.45 4.61 -11.21
CA TYR A 18 5.73 5.32 -9.97
C TYR A 18 4.55 5.34 -9.01
N PHE A 19 3.35 5.71 -9.49
CA PHE A 19 2.18 5.92 -8.65
C PHE A 19 1.39 4.64 -8.37
N GLU A 20 1.30 3.70 -9.31
CA GLU A 20 0.59 2.43 -9.12
C GLU A 20 1.53 1.35 -8.56
N ASP A 21 2.70 1.16 -9.20
CA ASP A 21 3.62 0.07 -8.84
C ASP A 21 4.62 0.46 -7.73
N GLY A 22 4.65 1.72 -7.31
CA GLY A 22 5.51 2.21 -6.22
C GLY A 22 7.02 2.14 -6.52
N LEU A 23 7.42 2.05 -7.80
CA LEU A 23 8.82 1.91 -8.17
C LEU A 23 9.57 3.24 -8.08
N GLY A 24 10.75 3.22 -7.46
CA GLY A 24 11.61 4.40 -7.38
C GLY A 24 12.23 4.82 -8.72
N TYR A 25 12.57 6.10 -8.87
CA TYR A 25 13.08 6.71 -10.11
C TYR A 25 14.29 5.98 -10.72
N LEU A 26 15.22 5.50 -9.87
CA LEU A 26 16.42 4.76 -10.31
C LEU A 26 16.06 3.41 -10.92
N ARG A 27 15.04 2.74 -10.38
CA ARG A 27 14.59 1.43 -10.87
C ARG A 27 13.82 1.59 -12.18
N ILE A 28 12.97 2.62 -12.27
CA ILE A 28 12.30 2.99 -13.51
C ILE A 28 13.32 3.32 -14.61
N SER A 29 14.35 4.12 -14.31
CA SER A 29 15.40 4.48 -15.28
C SER A 29 16.21 3.29 -15.82
N LYS A 30 16.28 2.17 -15.10
CA LYS A 30 16.90 0.93 -15.62
C LYS A 30 15.97 0.17 -16.57
N LEU A 31 14.65 0.35 -16.46
CA LEU A 31 13.64 -0.33 -17.26
C LEU A 31 13.31 0.40 -18.56
N ILE A 32 13.59 1.71 -18.63
CA ILE A 32 13.32 2.54 -19.81
C ILE A 32 14.55 3.38 -20.16
N PRO A 33 14.77 3.72 -21.45
CA PRO A 33 15.92 4.52 -21.90
C PRO A 33 15.76 6.02 -21.59
N VAL A 34 15.39 6.33 -20.34
CA VAL A 34 15.16 7.67 -19.80
C VAL A 34 15.96 7.80 -18.51
N ALA A 35 16.72 8.88 -18.37
CA ALA A 35 17.54 9.11 -17.19
C ALA A 35 16.68 9.31 -15.94
N ALA A 36 17.18 8.86 -14.79
CA ALA A 36 16.45 8.95 -13.51
C ALA A 36 16.07 10.38 -13.12
N THR A 37 16.87 11.37 -13.53
CA THR A 37 16.57 12.81 -13.35
C THR A 37 15.35 13.24 -14.15
N THR A 38 15.25 12.79 -15.41
CA THR A 38 14.09 13.05 -16.27
C THR A 38 12.83 12.37 -15.71
N VAL A 39 12.96 11.11 -15.27
CA VAL A 39 11.88 10.38 -14.60
C VAL A 39 11.38 11.13 -13.37
N LYS A 40 12.29 11.59 -12.50
CA LYS A 40 11.96 12.39 -11.32
C LYS A 40 11.18 13.64 -11.70
N ASN A 41 11.66 14.39 -12.68
CA ASN A 41 11.00 15.63 -13.11
C ASN A 41 9.60 15.37 -13.66
N TRP A 42 9.40 14.31 -14.45
CA TRP A 42 8.07 13.93 -14.94
C TRP A 42 7.11 13.57 -13.81
N CYS A 43 7.57 12.82 -12.79
CA CYS A 43 6.74 12.52 -11.63
C CYS A 43 6.39 13.78 -10.82
N ILE A 44 7.32 14.74 -10.70
CA ILE A 44 7.06 16.03 -10.02
C ILE A 44 6.00 16.82 -10.79
N THR A 45 6.17 17.01 -12.10
CA THR A 45 5.20 17.72 -12.94
C THR A 45 3.83 17.06 -12.89
N PHE A 46 3.77 15.73 -13.01
CA PHE A 46 2.52 14.99 -12.90
C PHE A 46 1.86 15.17 -11.52
N ALA A 47 2.64 15.13 -10.44
CA ALA A 47 2.10 15.32 -9.10
C ALA A 47 1.57 16.74 -8.90
N GLU A 48 2.26 17.76 -9.40
CA GLU A 48 1.81 19.16 -9.37
C GLU A 48 0.51 19.33 -10.15
N GLU A 49 0.40 18.76 -11.36
CA GLU A 49 -0.82 18.77 -12.18
C GLU A 49 -2.01 18.10 -11.50
N ASN A 50 -1.77 17.05 -10.70
CA ASN A 50 -2.81 16.31 -9.98
C ASN A 50 -3.02 16.80 -8.53
N GLY A 51 -2.38 17.91 -8.12
CA GLY A 51 -2.49 18.44 -6.75
C GLY A 51 -1.89 17.54 -5.66
N ILE A 52 -1.05 16.57 -6.03
CA ILE A 52 -0.39 15.64 -5.12
C ILE A 52 0.87 16.31 -4.55
N LYS A 53 0.89 16.57 -3.24
CA LYS A 53 2.09 17.08 -2.56
C LYS A 53 3.14 15.98 -2.44
N MET A 54 4.11 15.98 -3.35
CA MET A 54 5.32 15.16 -3.24
C MET A 54 6.27 15.77 -2.21
N GLU A 55 6.52 15.07 -1.11
CA GLU A 55 7.46 15.53 -0.10
C GLU A 55 8.87 15.56 -0.69
N LYS A 56 9.48 16.76 -0.73
CA LYS A 56 10.87 16.92 -1.19
C LYS A 56 11.77 16.25 -0.17
N ARG A 57 12.15 15.00 -0.41
CA ARG A 57 13.18 14.31 0.38
C ARG A 57 14.50 15.04 0.15
N GLY A 58 14.80 16.01 1.01
CA GLY A 58 16.03 16.78 0.98
C GLY A 58 17.22 15.82 0.96
N ARG A 59 18.21 16.11 0.12
CA ARG A 59 19.47 15.36 0.10
C ARG A 59 20.14 15.62 1.45
N LYS A 60 19.88 14.79 2.46
CA LYS A 60 20.73 14.75 3.65
C LYS A 60 22.08 14.25 3.15
N VAL A 61 22.99 15.16 2.87
CA VAL A 61 24.40 14.84 2.66
C VAL A 61 24.93 14.39 4.01
N LYS A 62 24.67 13.13 4.37
CA LYS A 62 25.39 12.48 5.45
C LYS A 62 26.74 12.06 4.88
N LYS A 63 27.79 12.68 5.42
CA LYS A 63 29.20 12.29 5.28
C LYS A 63 29.31 10.76 5.47
N PRO A 64 30.09 10.03 4.64
CA PRO A 64 30.04 8.58 4.61
C PRO A 64 30.79 8.00 5.82
N GLU A 65 30.04 7.65 6.85
CA GLU A 65 30.43 6.53 7.71
C GLU A 65 29.72 5.30 7.15
N LEU A 66 30.53 4.32 6.75
CA LEU A 66 30.11 3.04 6.20
C LEU A 66 29.19 2.31 7.20
N LYS A 67 27.88 2.50 7.06
CA LYS A 67 26.91 1.47 7.42
C LYS A 67 26.27 1.03 6.12
N ALA A 68 26.47 -0.26 5.83
CA ALA A 68 25.93 -0.97 4.68
C ALA A 68 24.46 -0.58 4.44
N PRO A 69 23.99 -0.56 3.18
CA PRO A 69 22.61 -0.23 2.88
C PRO A 69 21.72 -1.15 3.71
N GLU A 70 20.77 -0.57 4.45
CA GLU A 70 19.61 -1.30 4.97
C GLU A 70 18.86 -1.84 3.74
N SER A 71 19.37 -2.96 3.25
CA SER A 71 18.85 -3.71 2.15
C SER A 71 17.50 -4.23 2.61
N ILE A 72 16.50 -4.12 1.74
CA ILE A 72 15.49 -5.16 1.46
C ILE A 72 15.50 -6.21 2.56
N GLY A 73 14.52 -6.11 3.49
CA GLY A 73 14.45 -6.95 4.70
C GLY A 73 15.00 -8.33 4.42
N THR A 74 15.96 -8.75 5.25
CA THR A 74 16.73 -9.97 5.01
C THR A 74 15.76 -11.12 4.70
N PRO A 75 16.16 -12.17 3.96
CA PRO A 75 15.28 -13.31 3.72
C PRO A 75 14.66 -13.89 5.01
N ASN A 76 15.32 -13.67 6.15
CA ASN A 76 14.81 -13.99 7.48
C ASN A 76 13.65 -13.08 7.92
N ASP A 77 13.75 -11.77 7.70
CA ASP A 77 12.69 -10.81 8.02
C ASP A 77 11.44 -11.05 7.16
N ILE A 78 11.62 -11.40 5.88
CA ILE A 78 10.50 -11.74 4.99
C ILE A 78 9.77 -12.99 5.50
N LYS A 79 10.51 -14.03 5.90
CA LYS A 79 9.92 -15.25 6.48
C LYS A 79 9.22 -14.98 7.80
N ALA A 80 9.80 -14.16 8.68
CA ALA A 80 9.19 -13.77 9.95
C ALA A 80 7.87 -13.00 9.71
N LEU A 81 7.87 -12.05 8.77
CA LEU A 81 6.66 -11.31 8.39
C LEU A 81 5.59 -12.23 7.78
N GLN A 82 5.97 -13.18 6.93
CA GLN A 82 5.02 -14.15 6.37
C GLN A 82 4.40 -15.05 7.45
N ALA A 83 5.21 -15.50 8.42
CA ALA A 83 4.73 -16.29 9.54
C ALA A 83 3.73 -15.49 10.40
N GLU A 84 4.02 -14.22 10.65
CA GLU A 84 3.13 -13.35 11.42
C GLU A 84 1.82 -13.07 10.68
N VAL A 85 1.87 -12.84 9.36
CA VAL A 85 0.66 -12.70 8.54
C VAL A 85 -0.21 -13.96 8.61
N ALA A 86 0.40 -15.16 8.50
CA ALA A 86 -0.33 -16.41 8.61
C ALA A 86 -0.96 -16.60 10.00
N ARG A 87 -0.23 -16.23 11.07
CA ARG A 87 -0.73 -16.27 12.45
C ARG A 87 -1.94 -15.34 12.62
N LEU A 88 -1.83 -14.09 12.18
CA LEU A 88 -2.89 -13.09 12.26
C LEU A 88 -4.12 -13.48 11.44
N GLN A 89 -3.94 -14.06 10.25
CA GLN A 89 -5.07 -14.55 9.45
C GLN A 89 -5.82 -15.69 10.15
N LYS A 90 -5.10 -16.61 10.78
CA LYS A 90 -5.72 -17.70 11.56
C LYS A 90 -6.50 -17.16 12.75
N GLU A 91 -5.93 -16.20 13.47
CA GLU A 91 -6.59 -15.54 14.61
C GLU A 91 -7.86 -14.80 14.16
N LEU A 92 -7.77 -14.04 13.07
CA LEU A 92 -8.90 -13.34 12.48
C LEU A 92 -10.02 -14.30 12.06
N LYS A 93 -9.68 -15.43 11.44
CA LYS A 93 -10.66 -16.45 11.06
C LYS A 93 -11.38 -17.03 12.28
N ARG A 94 -10.65 -17.27 13.37
CA ARG A 94 -11.21 -17.80 14.63
C ARG A 94 -12.18 -16.80 15.27
N GLU A 95 -11.81 -15.52 15.34
CA GLU A 95 -12.68 -14.50 15.91
C GLU A 95 -13.92 -14.23 15.04
N LYS A 96 -13.79 -14.26 13.71
CA LYS A 96 -14.96 -14.18 12.81
C LYS A 96 -15.93 -15.34 13.04
N LEU A 97 -15.43 -16.58 13.07
CA LEU A 97 -16.27 -17.75 13.33
C LEU A 97 -16.96 -17.66 14.70
N ARG A 98 -16.25 -17.17 15.72
CA ARG A 98 -16.81 -16.94 17.06
C ARG A 98 -17.94 -15.89 17.02
N ALA A 99 -17.73 -14.78 16.33
CA ALA A 99 -18.75 -13.75 16.17
C ALA A 99 -19.98 -14.28 15.43
N ASP A 100 -19.79 -15.04 14.35
CA ASP A 100 -20.88 -15.66 13.58
C ASP A 100 -21.67 -16.66 14.42
N ALA A 101 -20.99 -17.46 15.24
CA ALA A 101 -21.63 -18.39 16.18
C ALA A 101 -22.47 -17.65 17.23
N TYR A 102 -21.97 -16.55 17.79
CA TYR A 102 -22.74 -15.71 18.72
C TYR A 102 -23.94 -15.05 18.06
N ASN A 103 -23.80 -14.55 16.84
CA ASN A 103 -24.94 -14.01 16.08
C ASN A 103 -26.02 -15.08 15.88
N THR A 104 -25.62 -16.28 15.46
CA THR A 104 -26.55 -17.40 15.25
C THR A 104 -27.26 -17.80 16.56
N MET A 105 -26.54 -17.79 17.69
CA MET A 105 -27.14 -18.07 19.00
C MET A 105 -28.18 -17.03 19.40
N ILE A 106 -27.90 -15.74 19.11
CA ILE A 106 -28.86 -14.65 19.31
C ILE A 106 -30.10 -14.88 18.44
N ASP A 107 -29.92 -15.19 17.15
CA ASP A 107 -31.04 -15.41 16.22
C ASP A 107 -31.94 -16.57 16.69
N ILE A 108 -31.34 -17.69 17.16
CA ILE A 108 -32.09 -18.83 17.74
C ILE A 108 -32.86 -18.40 18.99
N ALA A 109 -32.25 -17.61 19.88
CA ALA A 109 -32.89 -17.14 21.10
C ALA A 109 -34.05 -16.18 20.81
N GLU A 110 -33.85 -15.21 19.91
CA GLU A 110 -34.91 -14.29 19.47
C GLU A 110 -36.08 -15.06 18.85
N SER A 111 -35.80 -16.06 18.00
CA SER A 111 -36.84 -16.89 17.38
C SER A 111 -37.58 -17.77 18.39
N LYS A 112 -36.89 -18.33 19.39
CA LYS A 112 -37.50 -19.28 20.35
C LYS A 112 -38.32 -18.58 21.42
N PHE A 113 -37.85 -17.43 21.91
CA PHE A 113 -38.48 -16.71 23.02
C PHE A 113 -39.31 -15.51 22.56
N ASN A 114 -39.20 -15.11 21.28
CA ASN A 114 -39.90 -13.95 20.71
C ASN A 114 -39.60 -12.63 21.44
N ILE A 115 -38.40 -12.51 22.03
CA ILE A 115 -37.91 -11.32 22.72
C ILE A 115 -36.79 -10.72 21.87
N PRO A 116 -36.85 -9.43 21.50
CA PRO A 116 -35.78 -8.79 20.75
C PRO A 116 -34.57 -8.53 21.67
N ILE A 117 -33.46 -9.21 21.40
CA ILE A 117 -32.19 -9.06 22.14
C ILE A 117 -31.32 -8.02 21.44
N ARG A 118 -31.27 -8.04 20.10
CA ARG A 118 -30.52 -7.10 19.29
C ARG A 118 -31.32 -5.83 19.04
N LYS A 119 -30.66 -4.67 19.19
CA LYS A 119 -31.26 -3.39 18.82
C LYS A 119 -31.52 -3.36 17.31
N LYS A 120 -32.76 -3.10 16.89
CA LYS A 120 -33.12 -2.92 15.48
C LYS A 120 -32.55 -1.58 14.97
N ALA A 121 -31.83 -1.62 13.86
CA ALA A 121 -31.36 -0.41 13.17
C ALA A 121 -32.58 0.33 12.61
N GLY A 122 -33.01 1.39 13.29
CA GLY A 122 -34.20 2.16 12.87
C GLY A 122 -35.10 2.70 13.98
N ALA A 123 -34.79 2.45 15.26
CA ALA A 123 -35.49 3.14 16.36
C ALA A 123 -35.13 4.64 16.32
N LYS A 124 -35.97 5.43 15.62
CA LYS A 124 -35.98 6.89 15.65
C LYS A 124 -36.11 7.32 17.11
N ARG A 125 -35.21 8.21 17.55
CA ARG A 125 -35.38 8.93 18.81
C ARG A 125 -36.54 9.90 18.70
#